data_AF-A0AAW2UCL8-F1
#
_entry.id   AF-A0AAW2UCL8-F1
#
_cell.length_a   1.000
_cell.length_b   1.000
_cell.length_c   1.000
_cell.angle_alpha   90.00
_cell.angle_beta   90.00
_cell.angle_gamma   90.00
#
_symmetry.space_group_name_H-M   'P 1'
#
loop_
_entity.id
_entity.type
_entity.pdbx_description
1 polymer ?
#
loop_
_entity_poly.entity_id
_entity_poly.type
_entity_poly.pdbx_seq_one_letter_code
_entity_poly.pdbx_strand_id
1 'polypeptide(L)'
;MVEEAENVLGMMEQRNICPDIVVYSALIDGYCLRGQMGKAKRVLYTIVDRGLKPNIISYGSLINGYCKQGSVDEAWHLFLEVSCKGLQHNIVSYSTMIHGLFCNGRFVDGWKLFNDMKARGVMPDLQTYNIMLDGLCRTQQITQAFSFLCMIEDTGLNPDIISYSIVIDGLCKGGKLDIAIELFNQLPCKGLQPNIQIYNIIIGSLCLEGLIKDAKVLLSEMEKSGCAPNSVTYNVMIQGFLKRNELHNAMPIMEEMYKRGFLIDASTTSMLLDQLQGKGKDDIFLKLIKKVVPKYEDLSSC
;
A
#
# COMPACT_ATOMS: atom_id res chain seq x y z
N MET A 1 -19.78 -7.52 11.78
CA MET A 1 -18.46 -7.82 12.40
C MET A 1 -18.19 -7.05 13.69
N VAL A 2 -17.96 -5.72 13.73
CA VAL A 2 -17.71 -5.04 15.03
C VAL A 2 -18.95 -5.05 15.94
N GLU A 3 -20.14 -4.79 15.39
CA GLU A 3 -21.41 -4.91 16.12
C GLU A 3 -21.70 -6.33 16.61
N GLU A 4 -21.26 -7.35 15.86
CA GLU A 4 -21.39 -8.75 16.29
C GLU A 4 -20.44 -9.04 17.45
N ALA A 5 -19.21 -8.50 17.42
CA ALA A 5 -18.25 -8.61 18.51
C ALA A 5 -18.74 -7.89 19.78
N GLU A 6 -19.40 -6.72 19.65
CA GLU A 6 -20.07 -6.02 20.76
C GLU A 6 -21.21 -6.87 21.34
N ASN A 7 -22.05 -7.47 20.48
CA ASN A 7 -23.13 -8.35 20.91
C ASN A 7 -22.62 -9.61 21.63
N VAL A 8 -21.54 -10.21 21.13
CA VAL A 8 -20.90 -11.36 21.79
C VAL A 8 -20.33 -10.96 23.14
N LEU A 9 -19.69 -9.79 23.26
CA LEU A 9 -19.23 -9.26 24.54
C LEU A 9 -20.39 -9.10 25.54
N GLY A 10 -21.51 -8.53 25.09
CA GLY A 10 -22.72 -8.39 25.92
C GLY A 10 -23.31 -9.74 26.34
N MET A 11 -23.30 -10.75 25.46
CA MET A 11 -23.73 -12.12 25.80
C MET A 11 -22.80 -12.80 26.81
N MET A 12 -21.48 -12.57 26.72
CA MET A 12 -20.51 -13.11 27.68
C MET A 12 -20.76 -12.53 29.08
N GLU A 13 -21.01 -11.22 29.17
CA GLU A 13 -21.32 -10.54 30.42
C GLU A 13 -22.64 -11.03 31.05
N GLN A 14 -23.70 -11.18 30.24
CA GLN A 14 -24.97 -11.73 30.71
C GLN A 14 -24.86 -13.16 31.22
N ARG A 15 -23.90 -13.94 30.69
CA ARG A 15 -23.63 -15.33 31.09
C ARG A 15 -22.56 -15.45 32.17
N ASN A 16 -22.11 -14.34 32.77
CA ASN A 16 -21.01 -14.30 33.76
C ASN A 16 -19.70 -14.93 33.25
N ILE A 17 -19.43 -14.85 31.94
CA ILE A 17 -18.17 -15.25 31.33
C ILE A 17 -17.28 -14.00 31.26
N CYS A 18 -16.17 -14.00 31.99
CA CYS A 18 -15.22 -12.89 31.96
C CYS A 18 -14.51 -12.83 30.59
N PRO A 19 -14.68 -11.74 29.80
CA PRO A 19 -13.95 -11.56 28.57
C PRO A 19 -12.46 -11.34 28.87
N ASP A 20 -11.59 -11.96 28.09
CA ASP A 20 -10.15 -11.81 28.22
C ASP A 20 -9.61 -10.62 27.39
N ILE A 21 -8.30 -10.37 27.51
CA ILE A 21 -7.61 -9.30 26.78
C ILE A 21 -7.69 -9.47 25.25
N VAL A 22 -7.86 -10.69 24.75
CA VAL A 22 -7.90 -10.98 23.32
C VAL A 22 -9.20 -10.45 22.72
N VAL A 23 -10.33 -10.68 23.39
CA VAL A 23 -11.65 -10.15 22.96
C VAL A 23 -11.60 -8.61 22.85
N TYR A 24 -11.06 -7.93 23.87
CA TYR A 24 -10.94 -6.48 23.83
C TYR A 24 -9.96 -5.98 22.76
N SER A 25 -8.84 -6.68 22.54
CA SER A 25 -7.88 -6.30 21.50
C SER A 25 -8.50 -6.42 20.10
N ALA A 26 -9.32 -7.45 19.86
CA ALA A 26 -10.06 -7.60 18.61
C ALA A 26 -11.12 -6.49 18.42
N LEU A 27 -11.81 -6.07 19.48
CA LEU A 27 -12.73 -4.93 19.44
C LEU A 27 -12.00 -3.62 19.13
N ILE A 28 -10.85 -3.38 19.76
CA ILE A 28 -10.00 -2.22 19.48
C ILE A 28 -9.62 -2.20 18.01
N ASP A 29 -9.10 -3.32 17.48
CA ASP A 29 -8.71 -3.44 16.07
C ASP A 29 -9.91 -3.20 15.13
N GLY A 30 -11.06 -3.80 15.43
CA GLY A 30 -12.30 -3.60 14.68
C GLY A 30 -12.75 -2.14 14.62
N TYR A 31 -12.68 -1.41 15.73
CA TYR A 31 -12.98 0.03 15.74
C TYR A 31 -11.94 0.85 14.98
N CYS A 32 -10.65 0.49 15.06
CA CYS A 32 -9.57 1.15 14.32
C CYS A 32 -9.79 1.00 12.81
N LEU A 33 -10.16 -0.19 12.34
CA LEU A 33 -10.49 -0.46 10.93
C LEU A 33 -11.70 0.34 10.43
N ARG A 34 -12.63 0.71 11.32
CA ARG A 34 -13.80 1.54 11.01
C ARG A 34 -13.56 3.05 11.15
N GLY A 35 -12.34 3.48 11.48
CA GLY A 35 -12.05 4.89 11.72
C GLY A 35 -12.54 5.42 13.08
N GLN A 36 -13.08 4.57 13.94
CA GLN A 36 -13.77 4.98 15.18
C GLN A 36 -12.79 5.04 16.37
N MET A 37 -11.72 5.84 16.27
CA MET A 37 -10.63 5.85 17.26
C MET A 37 -11.07 6.24 18.66
N GLY A 38 -12.06 7.13 18.77
CA GLY A 38 -12.65 7.49 20.07
C GLY A 38 -13.26 6.28 20.79
N LYS A 39 -13.93 5.36 20.05
CA LYS A 39 -14.43 4.11 20.61
C LYS A 39 -13.30 3.14 20.93
N ALA A 40 -12.34 2.99 20.03
CA ALA A 40 -11.18 2.12 20.25
C ALA A 40 -10.42 2.49 21.54
N LYS A 41 -10.16 3.79 21.76
CA LYS A 41 -9.51 4.29 22.97
C LYS A 41 -10.36 4.07 24.23
N ARG A 42 -11.69 4.21 24.15
CA ARG A 42 -12.58 3.88 25.27
C ARG A 42 -12.51 2.41 25.65
N VAL A 43 -12.47 1.50 24.68
CA VAL A 43 -12.30 0.06 24.98
C VAL A 43 -11.00 -0.19 25.73
N LEU A 44 -9.90 0.48 25.35
CA LEU A 44 -8.63 0.38 26.08
C LEU A 44 -8.76 0.78 27.56
N TYR A 45 -9.47 1.88 27.85
CA TYR A 45 -9.74 2.28 29.23
C TYR A 45 -10.65 1.29 29.97
N THR A 46 -11.65 0.71 29.29
CA THR A 46 -12.51 -0.33 29.86
C THR A 46 -11.73 -1.57 30.30
N ILE A 47 -10.66 -1.94 29.59
CA ILE A 47 -9.74 -3.02 30.01
C ILE A 47 -9.17 -2.71 31.39
N VAL A 48 -8.66 -1.48 31.58
CA VAL A 48 -8.05 -1.03 32.83
C VAL A 48 -9.08 -0.97 33.96
N ASP A 49 -10.27 -0.44 33.70
CA ASP A 49 -11.36 -0.31 34.69
C ASP A 49 -11.83 -1.68 35.20
N ARG A 50 -11.73 -2.73 34.36
CA ARG A 50 -12.03 -4.13 34.72
C ARG A 50 -10.88 -4.83 35.43
N GLY A 51 -9.79 -4.14 35.73
CA GLY A 51 -8.61 -4.70 36.38
C GLY A 51 -7.74 -5.56 35.46
N LEU A 52 -8.02 -5.59 34.16
CA LEU A 52 -7.16 -6.24 33.17
C LEU A 52 -6.01 -5.30 32.79
N LYS A 53 -4.87 -5.87 32.40
CA LYS A 53 -3.72 -5.10 31.93
C LYS A 53 -3.68 -5.11 30.40
N PRO A 54 -3.79 -3.95 29.73
CA PRO A 54 -3.55 -3.87 28.29
C PRO A 54 -2.14 -4.39 27.97
N ASN A 55 -2.01 -5.11 26.85
CA ASN A 55 -0.75 -5.64 26.38
C ASN A 55 -0.24 -4.88 25.15
N ILE A 56 0.96 -5.22 24.68
CA ILE A 56 1.56 -4.59 23.50
C ILE A 56 0.70 -4.73 22.23
N ILE A 57 -0.15 -5.77 22.15
CA ILE A 57 -1.05 -6.00 21.02
C ILE A 57 -2.17 -4.95 21.03
N SER A 58 -2.82 -4.72 22.17
CA SER A 58 -3.88 -3.71 22.30
C SER A 58 -3.37 -2.30 21.97
N TYR A 59 -2.17 -1.93 22.44
CA TYR A 59 -1.53 -0.66 22.08
C TYR A 59 -1.11 -0.64 20.61
N GLY A 60 -0.55 -1.73 20.09
CA GLY A 60 -0.15 -1.86 18.69
C GLY A 60 -1.29 -1.63 17.71
N SER A 61 -2.48 -2.19 17.99
CA SER A 61 -3.69 -1.95 17.18
C SER A 61 -4.09 -0.48 17.17
N LEU A 62 -4.04 0.22 18.32
CA LEU A 62 -4.33 1.66 18.37
C LEU A 62 -3.28 2.48 17.61
N ILE A 63 -1.99 2.21 17.83
CA ILE A 63 -0.88 2.89 17.14
C ILE A 63 -1.07 2.74 15.62
N ASN A 64 -1.31 1.52 15.14
CA ASN A 64 -1.60 1.26 13.73
C ASN A 64 -2.83 2.04 13.22
N GLY A 65 -3.91 2.03 13.99
CA GLY A 65 -5.14 2.76 13.66
C GLY A 65 -4.94 4.27 13.52
N TYR A 66 -4.22 4.89 14.47
CA TYR A 66 -3.90 6.31 14.43
C TYR A 66 -2.95 6.65 13.26
N CYS A 67 -1.91 5.84 13.04
CA CYS A 67 -1.00 6.00 11.90
C CYS A 67 -1.74 5.99 10.56
N LYS A 68 -2.70 5.06 10.37
CA LYS A 68 -3.50 4.95 9.14
C LYS A 68 -4.46 6.12 8.92
N GLN A 69 -4.84 6.83 9.97
CA GLN A 69 -5.71 8.03 9.89
C GLN A 69 -4.93 9.33 9.74
N GLY A 70 -3.59 9.28 9.78
CA GLY A 70 -2.73 10.47 9.72
C GLY A 70 -2.52 11.17 11.06
N SER A 71 -3.13 10.67 12.14
CA SER A 71 -2.96 11.15 13.52
C SER A 71 -1.68 10.59 14.14
N VAL A 72 -0.53 10.89 13.54
CA VAL A 72 0.76 10.27 13.90
C VAL A 72 1.27 10.74 15.28
N ASP A 73 0.88 11.93 15.73
CA ASP A 73 1.27 12.44 17.05
C ASP A 73 0.56 11.68 18.17
N GLU A 74 -0.72 11.36 18.01
CA GLU A 74 -1.46 10.48 18.93
C GLU A 74 -0.88 9.08 18.96
N ALA A 75 -0.49 8.54 17.79
CA ALA A 75 0.21 7.27 17.69
C ALA A 75 1.55 7.31 18.46
N TRP A 76 2.32 8.40 18.31
CA TRP A 76 3.58 8.61 19.00
C TRP A 76 3.41 8.70 20.52
N HIS A 77 2.39 9.42 20.99
CA HIS A 77 2.07 9.49 22.42
C HIS A 77 1.75 8.10 23.01
N LEU A 78 0.96 7.29 22.30
CA LEU A 78 0.68 5.91 22.72
C LEU A 78 1.94 5.04 22.68
N PHE A 79 2.79 5.23 21.68
CA PHE A 79 4.07 4.52 21.60
C PHE A 79 4.94 4.81 22.84
N LEU A 80 5.05 6.07 23.26
CA LEU A 80 5.78 6.43 24.49
C LEU A 80 5.09 5.91 25.76
N GLU A 81 3.76 5.92 25.81
CA GLU A 81 2.99 5.44 26.96
C GLU A 81 3.24 3.96 27.27
N VAL A 82 3.42 3.11 26.25
CA VAL A 82 3.75 1.67 26.40
C VAL A 82 4.94 1.48 27.35
N SER A 83 6.01 2.23 27.14
CA SER A 83 7.22 2.17 27.97
C SER A 83 6.94 2.67 29.41
N CYS A 84 6.15 3.75 29.56
CA CYS A 84 5.75 4.27 30.88
C CYS A 84 4.90 3.26 31.69
N LYS A 85 4.17 2.38 31.01
CA LYS A 85 3.40 1.28 31.64
C LYS A 85 4.24 0.04 31.95
N GLY A 86 5.55 0.09 31.71
CA GLY A 86 6.47 -1.03 31.94
C GLY A 86 6.36 -2.14 30.90
N LEU A 87 5.73 -1.88 29.76
CA LEU A 87 5.68 -2.82 28.63
C LEU A 87 6.88 -2.59 27.72
N GLN A 88 7.32 -3.65 27.04
CA GLN A 88 8.42 -3.59 26.08
C GLN A 88 7.89 -3.60 24.65
N HIS A 89 8.45 -2.74 23.82
CA HIS A 89 8.22 -2.76 22.38
C HIS A 89 8.84 -3.99 21.75
N ASN A 90 8.10 -4.63 20.85
CA ASN A 90 8.58 -5.69 19.98
C ASN A 90 8.76 -5.17 18.54
N ILE A 91 9.27 -6.04 17.65
CA ILE A 91 9.48 -5.72 16.24
C ILE A 91 8.23 -5.11 15.62
N VAL A 92 7.07 -5.77 15.77
CA VAL A 92 5.79 -5.30 15.21
C VAL A 92 5.43 -3.87 15.63
N SER A 93 5.58 -3.53 16.92
CA SER A 93 5.31 -2.18 17.40
C SER A 93 6.26 -1.12 16.84
N TYR A 94 7.56 -1.44 16.71
CA TYR A 94 8.52 -0.56 16.05
C TYR A 94 8.19 -0.39 14.57
N SER A 95 8.05 -1.49 13.83
CA SER A 95 7.79 -1.45 12.38
C SER A 95 6.49 -0.69 12.05
N THR A 96 5.45 -0.85 12.88
CA THR A 96 4.18 -0.11 12.75
C THR A 96 4.39 1.40 12.93
N MET A 97 5.13 1.81 13.95
CA MET A 97 5.38 3.23 14.22
C MET A 97 6.32 3.85 13.18
N ILE A 98 7.38 3.15 12.76
CA ILE A 98 8.30 3.60 11.69
C ILE A 98 7.51 3.82 10.39
N HIS A 99 6.69 2.84 9.99
CA HIS A 99 5.85 2.95 8.80
C HIS A 99 4.87 4.13 8.90
N GLY A 100 4.26 4.32 10.07
CA GLY A 100 3.39 5.46 10.34
C GLY A 100 4.09 6.81 10.19
N LEU A 101 5.30 6.94 10.73
CA LEU A 101 6.12 8.16 10.59
C LEU A 101 6.44 8.46 9.11
N PHE A 102 6.83 7.45 8.33
CA PHE A 102 7.13 7.62 6.91
C PHE A 102 5.91 7.97 6.06
N CYS A 103 4.77 7.32 6.30
CA CYS A 103 3.52 7.65 5.62
C CYS A 103 3.07 9.09 5.88
N ASN A 104 3.48 9.68 7.02
CA ASN A 104 3.18 11.06 7.40
C ASN A 104 4.35 12.03 7.16
N GLY A 105 5.35 11.64 6.36
CA GLY A 105 6.46 12.52 5.96
C GLY A 105 7.53 12.78 7.04
N ARG A 106 7.43 12.14 8.21
CA ARG A 106 8.37 12.31 9.34
C ARG A 106 9.58 11.38 9.22
N PHE A 107 10.29 11.48 8.11
CA PHE A 107 11.38 10.54 7.76
C PHE A 107 12.55 10.56 8.75
N VAL A 108 12.93 11.74 9.27
CA VAL A 108 14.02 11.87 10.25
C VAL A 108 13.67 11.11 11.54
N ASP A 109 12.43 11.22 12.01
CA ASP A 109 11.98 10.55 13.23
C ASP A 109 11.90 9.03 13.02
N GLY A 110 11.43 8.57 11.86
CA GLY A 110 11.42 7.14 11.53
C GLY A 110 12.83 6.53 11.50
N TRP A 111 13.82 7.25 10.97
CA TRP A 111 15.22 6.79 10.97
C TRP A 111 15.83 6.75 12.38
N LYS A 112 15.53 7.76 13.21
CA LYS A 112 15.94 7.76 14.62
C LYS A 112 15.34 6.56 15.37
N LEU A 113 14.05 6.28 15.14
CA LEU A 113 13.35 5.16 15.77
C LEU A 113 13.91 3.81 15.31
N PHE A 114 14.26 3.66 14.03
CA PHE A 114 14.94 2.47 13.53
C PHE A 114 16.30 2.23 14.19
N ASN A 115 17.07 3.29 14.46
CA ASN A 115 18.33 3.16 15.19
C ASN A 115 18.13 2.85 16.68
N ASP A 116 17.13 3.45 17.32
CA ASP A 116 16.75 3.16 18.72
C ASP A 116 16.31 1.69 18.87
N MET A 117 15.52 1.16 17.93
CA MET A 117 15.14 -0.26 17.86
C MET A 117 16.37 -1.18 17.92
N LYS A 118 17.37 -0.94 17.06
CA LYS A 118 18.63 -1.70 17.04
C LYS A 118 19.43 -1.53 18.34
N ALA A 119 19.53 -0.30 18.85
CA ALA A 119 20.26 0.01 20.08
C ALA A 119 19.67 -0.69 21.32
N ARG A 120 18.36 -0.95 21.30
CA ARG A 120 17.65 -1.70 22.35
C ARG A 120 17.69 -3.22 22.14
N GLY A 121 18.42 -3.70 21.14
CA GLY A 121 18.55 -5.13 20.86
C GLY A 121 17.33 -5.75 20.18
N VAL A 122 16.37 -4.95 19.69
CA VAL A 122 15.25 -5.44 18.90
C VAL A 122 15.71 -5.56 17.46
N MET A 123 15.94 -6.78 16.98
CA MET A 123 16.50 -7.00 15.64
C MET A 123 15.45 -6.75 14.55
N PRO A 124 15.74 -5.87 13.56
CA PRO A 124 14.85 -5.68 12.42
C PRO A 124 14.73 -6.93 11.57
N ASP A 125 13.50 -7.23 11.12
CA ASP A 125 13.22 -8.25 10.13
C ASP A 125 13.14 -7.65 8.71
N LEU A 126 12.98 -8.51 7.69
CA LEU A 126 12.87 -8.08 6.30
C LEU A 126 11.72 -7.10 6.08
N GLN A 127 10.59 -7.26 6.79
CA GLN A 127 9.47 -6.32 6.71
C GLN A 127 9.88 -4.92 7.19
N THR A 128 10.64 -4.84 8.28
CA THR A 128 11.16 -3.57 8.80
C THR A 128 12.12 -2.93 7.80
N TYR A 129 13.00 -3.71 7.19
CA TYR A 129 13.89 -3.21 6.13
C TYR A 129 13.13 -2.74 4.89
N ASN A 130 12.04 -3.42 4.50
CA ASN A 130 11.17 -2.99 3.40
C ASN A 130 10.49 -1.66 3.69
N ILE A 131 10.07 -1.42 4.93
CA ILE A 131 9.55 -0.10 5.37
C ILE A 131 10.63 0.98 5.22
N MET A 132 11.88 0.66 5.59
CA MET A 132 13.03 1.57 5.42
C MET A 132 13.32 1.88 3.94
N LEU A 133 13.30 0.87 3.07
CA LEU A 133 13.45 1.05 1.62
C LEU A 133 12.35 1.94 1.03
N ASP A 134 11.08 1.70 1.41
CA ASP A 134 9.94 2.50 0.94
C ASP A 134 10.07 3.97 1.37
N GLY A 135 10.49 4.21 2.62
CA GLY A 135 10.77 5.58 3.11
C GLY A 135 11.86 6.30 2.32
N LEU A 136 12.95 5.61 1.97
CA LEU A 136 14.03 6.17 1.13
C LEU A 136 13.55 6.46 -0.30
N CYS A 137 12.76 5.56 -0.88
CA CYS A 137 12.21 5.73 -2.22
C CYS A 137 11.23 6.92 -2.29
N ARG A 138 10.34 7.06 -1.30
CA ARG A 138 9.38 8.18 -1.23
C ARG A 138 10.05 9.54 -1.03
N THR A 139 11.23 9.57 -0.42
CA THR A 139 12.04 10.80 -0.28
C THR A 139 12.98 11.04 -1.46
N GLN A 140 12.87 10.26 -2.53
CA GLN A 140 13.73 10.35 -3.72
C GLN A 140 15.23 10.17 -3.41
N GLN A 141 15.55 9.50 -2.30
CA GLN A 141 16.92 9.18 -1.90
C GLN A 141 17.38 7.85 -2.52
N ILE A 142 17.27 7.76 -3.85
CA ILE A 142 17.44 6.53 -4.63
C ILE A 142 18.83 5.88 -4.42
N THR A 143 19.90 6.68 -4.41
CA THR A 143 21.26 6.16 -4.15
C THR A 143 21.36 5.48 -2.79
N GLN A 144 20.75 6.08 -1.76
CA GLN A 144 20.72 5.48 -0.43
C GLN A 144 19.84 4.23 -0.39
N ALA A 145 18.71 4.21 -1.12
CA ALA A 145 17.88 3.01 -1.24
C ALA A 145 18.65 1.82 -1.82
N PHE A 146 19.48 2.05 -2.84
CA PHE A 146 20.35 1.01 -3.39
C PHE A 146 21.43 0.54 -2.42
N SER A 147 22.16 1.46 -1.79
CA SER A 147 23.16 1.10 -0.78
C SER A 147 22.51 0.34 0.39
N PHE A 148 21.28 0.70 0.74
CA PHE A 148 20.51 0.03 1.77
C PHE A 148 20.06 -1.36 1.34
N LEU A 149 19.65 -1.55 0.08
CA LEU A 149 19.32 -2.86 -0.49
C LEU A 149 20.53 -3.82 -0.45
N CYS A 150 21.72 -3.34 -0.84
CA CYS A 150 22.96 -4.12 -0.72
C CYS A 150 23.32 -4.42 0.73
N MET A 151 23.14 -3.45 1.64
CA MET A 151 23.38 -3.67 3.06
C MET A 151 22.47 -4.74 3.65
N ILE A 152 21.21 -4.85 3.21
CA ILE A 152 20.31 -5.94 3.63
C ILE A 152 20.93 -7.30 3.27
N GLU A 153 21.44 -7.45 2.04
CA GLU A 153 22.15 -8.67 1.59
C GLU A 153 23.36 -8.98 2.51
N ASP A 154 24.13 -7.96 2.91
CA ASP A 154 25.27 -8.10 3.82
C ASP A 154 24.89 -8.51 5.25
N THR A 155 23.66 -8.19 5.69
CA THR A 155 23.15 -8.65 7.01
C THR A 155 22.78 -10.14 7.03
N GLY A 156 22.87 -10.84 5.90
CA GLY A 156 22.44 -12.24 5.75
C GLY A 156 20.93 -12.39 5.55
N LEU A 157 20.20 -11.29 5.42
CA LEU A 157 18.81 -11.28 4.98
C LEU A 157 18.76 -11.19 3.46
N ASN A 158 18.04 -12.08 2.81
CA ASN A 158 17.88 -12.03 1.35
C ASN A 158 16.68 -11.14 0.99
N PRO A 159 16.88 -10.03 0.25
CA PRO A 159 15.78 -9.23 -0.25
C PRO A 159 14.86 -10.07 -1.14
N ASP A 160 13.57 -10.00 -0.87
CA ASP A 160 12.54 -10.74 -1.58
C ASP A 160 11.91 -9.93 -2.71
N ILE A 161 10.92 -10.51 -3.39
CA ILE A 161 10.21 -9.83 -4.48
C ILE A 161 9.54 -8.52 -4.04
N ILE A 162 9.15 -8.40 -2.76
CA ILE A 162 8.55 -7.20 -2.20
C ILE A 162 9.62 -6.10 -2.09
N SER A 163 10.81 -6.45 -1.60
CA SER A 163 11.97 -5.56 -1.48
C SER A 163 12.33 -4.93 -2.83
N TYR A 164 12.45 -5.75 -3.88
CA TYR A 164 12.74 -5.28 -5.22
C TYR A 164 11.58 -4.50 -5.85
N SER A 165 10.32 -4.89 -5.61
CA SER A 165 9.14 -4.14 -6.07
C SER A 165 9.14 -2.70 -5.54
N ILE A 166 9.50 -2.50 -4.26
CA ILE A 166 9.61 -1.17 -3.64
C ILE A 166 10.68 -0.32 -4.34
N VAL A 167 11.87 -0.87 -4.57
CA VAL A 167 12.98 -0.15 -5.20
C VAL A 167 12.66 0.17 -6.66
N ILE A 168 12.11 -0.79 -7.42
CA ILE A 168 11.69 -0.59 -8.81
C ILE A 168 10.62 0.51 -8.91
N ASP A 169 9.60 0.50 -8.05
CA ASP A 169 8.57 1.55 -8.01
C ASP A 169 9.17 2.92 -7.67
N GLY A 170 10.07 2.96 -6.68
CA GLY A 170 10.83 4.16 -6.32
C GLY A 170 11.62 4.74 -7.48
N LEU A 171 12.32 3.88 -8.24
CA LEU A 171 13.10 4.27 -9.41
C LEU A 171 12.23 4.84 -10.53
N CYS A 172 11.13 4.16 -10.85
CA CYS A 172 10.16 4.63 -11.84
C CYS A 172 9.61 6.01 -11.46
N LYS A 173 9.20 6.20 -10.19
CA LYS A 173 8.71 7.49 -9.68
C LYS A 173 9.79 8.57 -9.61
N GLY A 174 11.05 8.18 -9.52
CA GLY A 174 12.22 9.07 -9.59
C GLY A 174 12.72 9.35 -11.01
N GLY A 175 12.02 8.87 -12.05
CA GLY A 175 12.41 9.06 -13.45
C GLY A 175 13.66 8.28 -13.87
N LYS A 176 14.00 7.20 -13.15
CA LYS A 176 15.16 6.32 -13.40
C LYS A 176 14.70 4.99 -14.01
N LEU A 177 13.93 5.06 -15.09
CA LEU A 177 13.29 3.91 -15.73
C LEU A 177 14.31 2.90 -16.30
N ASP A 178 15.43 3.39 -16.82
CA ASP A 178 16.56 2.58 -17.29
C ASP A 178 17.08 1.63 -16.21
N ILE A 179 17.36 2.17 -15.02
CA ILE A 179 17.85 1.41 -13.87
C ILE A 179 16.75 0.47 -13.35
N ALA A 180 15.49 0.91 -13.36
CA ALA A 180 14.35 0.07 -12.94
C ALA A 180 14.21 -1.19 -13.83
N ILE A 181 14.37 -1.04 -15.15
CA ILE A 181 14.33 -2.14 -16.11
C ILE A 181 15.54 -3.07 -15.94
N GLU A 182 16.73 -2.52 -15.69
CA GLU A 182 17.91 -3.34 -15.38
C GLU A 182 17.65 -4.22 -14.15
N LEU A 183 17.15 -3.64 -13.07
CA LEU A 183 16.85 -4.36 -11.84
C LEU A 183 15.75 -5.41 -12.04
N PHE A 184 14.71 -5.09 -12.81
CA PHE A 184 13.68 -6.04 -13.23
C PHE A 184 14.26 -7.26 -13.95
N ASN A 185 15.16 -7.04 -14.92
CA ASN A 185 15.80 -8.10 -15.69
C ASN A 185 16.78 -8.95 -14.87
N GLN A 186 17.29 -8.43 -13.76
CA GLN A 186 18.18 -9.16 -12.85
C GLN A 186 17.42 -10.07 -11.86
N LEU A 187 16.10 -9.93 -11.71
CA LEU A 187 15.30 -10.74 -10.76
C LEU A 187 15.48 -12.26 -10.97
N PRO A 188 15.43 -12.81 -12.20
CA PRO A 188 15.61 -14.24 -12.42
C PRO A 188 16.99 -14.75 -12.00
N CYS A 189 18.05 -13.95 -12.20
CA CYS A 189 19.42 -14.30 -11.76
C CYS A 189 19.54 -14.36 -10.23
N LYS A 190 18.67 -13.66 -9.51
CA LYS A 190 18.54 -13.70 -8.05
C LYS A 190 17.58 -14.80 -7.56
N GLY A 191 17.10 -15.66 -8.46
CA GLY A 191 16.14 -16.72 -8.15
C GLY A 191 14.71 -16.20 -7.88
N LEU A 192 14.42 -14.95 -8.25
CA LEU A 192 13.13 -14.31 -8.05
C LEU A 192 12.36 -14.23 -9.37
N GLN A 193 11.04 -14.41 -9.31
CA GLN A 193 10.17 -14.26 -10.48
C GLN A 193 9.38 -12.94 -10.36
N PRO A 194 9.40 -12.07 -11.38
CA PRO A 194 8.58 -10.87 -11.38
C PRO A 194 7.10 -11.23 -11.22
N ASN A 195 6.43 -10.61 -10.26
CA ASN A 195 4.99 -10.78 -10.05
C ASN A 195 4.20 -9.72 -10.83
N ILE A 196 2.87 -9.86 -10.83
CA ILE A 196 1.96 -8.92 -11.50
C ILE A 196 2.16 -7.46 -11.08
N GLN A 197 2.53 -7.22 -9.82
CA GLN A 197 2.74 -5.87 -9.31
C GLN A 197 3.95 -5.22 -9.99
N ILE A 198 5.08 -5.93 -10.10
CA ILE A 198 6.29 -5.40 -10.73
C ILE A 198 6.07 -5.16 -12.23
N TYR A 199 5.42 -6.09 -12.93
CA TYR A 199 5.03 -5.87 -14.33
C TYR A 199 4.18 -4.61 -14.49
N ASN A 200 3.16 -4.44 -13.65
CA ASN A 200 2.30 -3.26 -13.68
C ASN A 200 3.09 -1.96 -13.44
N ILE A 201 4.06 -1.96 -12.51
CA ILE A 201 4.92 -0.81 -12.24
C ILE A 201 5.73 -0.41 -13.50
N ILE A 202 6.45 -1.36 -14.10
CA ILE A 202 7.30 -1.08 -15.27
C ILE A 202 6.44 -0.70 -16.49
N ILE A 203 5.38 -1.46 -16.78
CA ILE A 203 4.46 -1.18 -17.90
C ILE A 203 3.85 0.21 -17.74
N GLY A 204 3.39 0.57 -16.54
CA GLY A 204 2.87 1.91 -16.25
C GLY A 204 3.90 3.00 -16.49
N SER A 205 5.12 2.79 -16.01
CA SER A 205 6.23 3.73 -16.21
C SER A 205 6.58 3.92 -17.69
N LEU A 206 6.66 2.82 -18.46
CA LEU A 206 6.86 2.87 -19.92
C LEU A 206 5.74 3.66 -20.63
N CYS A 207 4.48 3.45 -20.23
CA CYS A 207 3.36 4.22 -20.76
C CYS A 207 3.45 5.72 -20.42
N LEU A 208 3.89 6.07 -19.21
CA LEU A 208 4.10 7.47 -18.79
C LEU A 208 5.22 8.15 -19.58
N GLU A 209 6.30 7.43 -19.87
CA GLU A 209 7.42 7.92 -20.68
C GLU A 209 7.13 7.91 -22.20
N GLY A 210 6.02 7.30 -22.63
CA GLY A 210 5.61 7.23 -24.04
C GLY A 210 6.31 6.10 -24.81
N LEU A 211 6.92 5.15 -24.10
CA LEU A 211 7.59 3.97 -24.66
C LEU A 211 6.57 2.85 -24.91
N ILE A 212 5.60 3.13 -25.78
CA ILE A 212 4.40 2.31 -26.00
C ILE A 212 4.74 0.92 -26.54
N LYS A 213 5.70 0.86 -27.46
CA LYS A 213 6.13 -0.40 -28.08
C LYS A 213 6.67 -1.34 -27.00
N ASP A 214 7.53 -0.81 -26.14
CA ASP A 214 8.15 -1.56 -25.05
C ASP A 214 7.10 -1.99 -24.02
N ALA A 215 6.13 -1.14 -23.69
CA ALA A 215 5.02 -1.49 -22.80
C ALA A 215 4.19 -2.68 -23.34
N LYS A 216 3.90 -2.70 -24.65
CA LYS A 216 3.18 -3.81 -25.29
C LYS A 216 4.00 -5.09 -25.39
N VAL A 217 5.31 -4.97 -25.64
CA VAL A 217 6.24 -6.11 -25.62
C VAL A 217 6.24 -6.72 -24.22
N LEU A 218 6.36 -5.91 -23.18
CA LEU A 218 6.38 -6.37 -21.80
C LEU A 218 5.04 -6.97 -21.35
N LEU A 219 3.90 -6.42 -21.81
CA LEU A 219 2.58 -7.05 -21.61
C LEU A 219 2.52 -8.46 -22.23
N SER A 220 3.10 -8.64 -23.41
CA SER A 220 3.14 -9.94 -24.10
C SER A 220 4.10 -10.92 -23.40
N GLU A 221 5.21 -10.42 -22.86
CA GLU A 221 6.16 -11.21 -22.06
C GLU A 221 5.53 -11.68 -20.74
N MET A 222 4.81 -10.78 -20.07
CA MET A 222 4.04 -11.07 -18.85
C MET A 222 3.12 -12.28 -19.08
N GLU A 223 2.35 -12.31 -20.16
CA GLU A 223 1.51 -13.46 -20.53
C GLU A 223 2.31 -14.75 -20.78
N LYS A 224 3.41 -14.66 -21.53
CA LYS A 224 4.27 -15.82 -21.85
C LYS A 224 4.93 -16.41 -20.61
N SER A 225 5.20 -15.59 -19.60
CA SER A 225 5.76 -16.02 -18.31
C SER A 225 4.74 -16.74 -17.41
N GLY A 226 3.47 -16.84 -17.83
CA GLY A 226 2.39 -17.39 -17.03
C GLY A 226 1.80 -16.41 -16.00
N CYS A 227 2.25 -15.15 -16.01
CA CYS A 227 1.68 -14.08 -15.20
C CYS A 227 0.55 -13.40 -15.99
N ALA A 228 -0.71 -13.75 -15.73
CA ALA A 228 -1.83 -13.21 -16.53
C ALA A 228 -2.11 -11.73 -16.21
N PRO A 229 -2.19 -10.83 -17.21
CA PRO A 229 -2.64 -9.45 -17.02
C PRO A 229 -4.03 -9.38 -16.38
N ASN A 230 -4.22 -8.46 -15.46
CA ASN A 230 -5.50 -8.25 -14.77
C ASN A 230 -6.06 -6.83 -15.03
N SER A 231 -7.20 -6.52 -14.42
CA SER A 231 -7.81 -5.19 -14.51
C SER A 231 -6.84 -4.05 -14.16
N VAL A 232 -5.96 -4.24 -13.16
CA VAL A 232 -4.97 -3.22 -12.75
C VAL A 232 -3.95 -2.99 -13.86
N THR A 233 -3.47 -4.04 -14.54
CA THR A 233 -2.53 -3.92 -15.67
C THR A 233 -3.07 -3.00 -16.76
N TYR A 234 -4.30 -3.25 -17.20
CA TYR A 234 -4.93 -2.43 -18.25
C TYR A 234 -5.21 -1.00 -17.79
N ASN A 235 -5.74 -0.81 -16.57
CA ASN A 235 -5.98 0.53 -16.03
C ASN A 235 -4.67 1.34 -15.98
N VAL A 236 -3.57 0.76 -15.49
CA VAL A 236 -2.27 1.44 -15.42
C VAL A 236 -1.75 1.87 -16.79
N MET A 237 -1.87 1.01 -17.81
CA MET A 237 -1.53 1.36 -19.19
C MET A 237 -2.37 2.53 -19.71
N ILE A 238 -3.70 2.44 -19.54
CA ILE A 238 -4.63 3.47 -19.99
C ILE A 238 -4.31 4.80 -19.30
N GLN A 239 -4.17 4.82 -17.97
CA GLN A 239 -3.83 6.02 -17.20
C GLN A 239 -2.50 6.64 -17.65
N GLY A 240 -1.51 5.82 -18.01
CA GLY A 240 -0.24 6.28 -18.57
C GLY A 240 -0.43 7.08 -19.87
N PHE A 241 -1.21 6.55 -20.82
CA PHE A 241 -1.54 7.24 -22.07
C PHE A 241 -2.38 8.50 -21.84
N LEU A 242 -3.33 8.45 -20.90
CA LEU A 242 -4.15 9.60 -20.55
C LEU A 242 -3.29 10.73 -19.99
N LYS A 243 -2.32 10.46 -19.10
CA LYS A 243 -1.41 11.51 -18.59
C LYS A 243 -0.61 12.22 -19.70
N ARG A 244 -0.42 11.57 -20.85
CA ARG A 244 0.23 12.15 -22.03
C ARG A 244 -0.72 12.80 -23.04
N ASN A 245 -2.03 12.83 -22.76
CA ASN A 245 -3.07 13.24 -23.71
C ASN A 245 -3.13 12.41 -24.99
N GLU A 246 -2.68 11.15 -24.94
CA GLU A 246 -2.61 10.23 -26.08
C GLU A 246 -3.83 9.27 -26.13
N LEU A 247 -5.03 9.83 -26.20
CA LEU A 247 -6.29 9.07 -26.24
C LEU A 247 -6.34 7.96 -27.30
N HIS A 248 -5.78 8.22 -28.49
CA HIS A 248 -5.72 7.24 -29.59
C HIS A 248 -4.95 5.96 -29.22
N ASN A 249 -3.95 6.04 -28.33
CA ASN A 249 -3.20 4.88 -27.84
C ASN A 249 -3.92 4.16 -26.70
N ALA A 250 -4.76 4.88 -25.93
CA ALA A 250 -5.58 4.31 -24.87
C ALA A 250 -6.75 3.46 -25.42
N MET A 251 -7.37 3.87 -26.53
CA MET A 251 -8.56 3.21 -27.09
C MET A 251 -8.38 1.71 -27.39
N PRO A 252 -7.32 1.26 -28.10
CA PRO A 252 -7.11 -0.17 -28.35
C PRO A 252 -6.97 -0.99 -27.07
N ILE A 253 -6.33 -0.42 -26.05
CA ILE A 253 -6.12 -1.07 -24.75
C ILE A 253 -7.44 -1.17 -23.98
N MET A 254 -8.31 -0.14 -24.04
CA MET A 254 -9.66 -0.19 -23.47
C MET A 254 -10.53 -1.26 -24.14
N GLU A 255 -10.45 -1.38 -25.46
CA GLU A 255 -11.17 -2.44 -26.19
C GLU A 255 -10.68 -3.84 -25.81
N GLU A 256 -9.36 -4.03 -25.72
CA GLU A 256 -8.78 -5.30 -25.30
C GLU A 256 -9.20 -5.67 -23.86
N MET A 257 -9.12 -4.69 -22.94
CA MET A 257 -9.56 -4.83 -21.56
C MET A 257 -11.02 -5.30 -21.47
N TYR A 258 -11.92 -4.69 -22.26
CA TYR A 258 -13.33 -5.08 -22.32
C TYR A 258 -13.55 -6.48 -22.89
N LYS A 259 -12.85 -6.84 -23.98
CA LYS A 259 -12.93 -8.17 -24.59
C LYS A 259 -12.50 -9.27 -23.61
N ARG A 260 -11.60 -8.95 -22.67
CA ARG A 260 -11.13 -9.85 -21.61
C ARG A 260 -12.02 -9.84 -20.36
N GLY A 261 -13.12 -9.08 -20.36
CA GLY A 261 -14.09 -9.03 -19.26
C GLY A 261 -13.69 -8.14 -18.09
N PHE A 262 -12.71 -7.26 -18.27
CA PHE A 262 -12.32 -6.29 -17.24
C PHE A 262 -13.03 -4.94 -17.45
N LEU A 263 -13.26 -4.24 -16.34
CA LEU A 263 -13.92 -2.92 -16.31
C LEU A 263 -12.95 -1.84 -15.85
N ILE A 264 -13.11 -0.65 -16.42
CA ILE A 264 -12.32 0.52 -16.05
C ILE A 264 -12.64 0.92 -14.61
N ASP A 265 -11.60 1.23 -13.83
CA ASP A 265 -11.76 1.68 -12.45
C ASP A 265 -12.23 3.14 -12.37
N ALA A 266 -12.63 3.56 -11.16
CA ALA A 266 -13.13 4.92 -10.94
C ALA A 266 -12.07 6.01 -11.24
N SER A 267 -10.79 5.72 -10.97
CA SER A 267 -9.69 6.66 -11.19
C SER A 267 -9.47 6.92 -12.68
N THR A 268 -9.36 5.85 -13.47
CA THR A 268 -9.21 5.92 -14.91
C THR A 268 -10.45 6.55 -15.57
N THR A 269 -11.65 6.27 -15.07
CA THR A 269 -12.89 6.91 -15.53
C THR A 269 -12.84 8.42 -15.34
N SER A 270 -12.41 8.90 -14.17
CA SER A 270 -12.25 10.34 -13.90
C SER A 270 -11.28 10.99 -14.90
N MET A 271 -10.13 10.35 -15.14
CA MET A 271 -9.12 10.86 -16.09
C MET A 271 -9.64 10.92 -17.53
N LEU A 272 -10.46 9.96 -17.95
CA LEU A 272 -11.11 9.97 -19.26
C LEU A 272 -12.12 11.13 -19.38
N LEU A 273 -12.91 11.37 -18.33
CA LEU A 273 -13.90 12.46 -18.29
C LEU A 273 -13.23 13.83 -18.36
N ASP A 274 -12.12 14.04 -17.64
CA ASP A 274 -11.36 15.28 -17.66
C ASP A 274 -10.84 15.60 -19.08
N GLN A 275 -10.40 14.58 -19.83
CA GLN A 275 -9.95 14.78 -21.21
C GLN A 275 -11.07 15.05 -22.21
N LEU A 276 -12.27 14.52 -21.95
CA LEU A 276 -13.46 14.78 -22.76
C LEU A 276 -13.97 16.22 -22.63
N GLN A 277 -13.81 16.84 -21.46
CA GLN A 277 -14.21 18.23 -21.26
C GLN A 277 -13.34 19.21 -22.08
N GLY A 278 -12.14 18.79 -22.50
CA GLY A 278 -11.19 19.62 -23.25
C GLY A 278 -11.14 19.40 -24.78
N LYS A 279 -11.78 18.36 -25.34
CA LYS A 279 -11.73 18.03 -26.78
C LYS A 279 -13.11 17.69 -27.34
N GLY A 280 -13.32 18.02 -28.62
CA GLY A 280 -14.55 17.69 -29.35
C GLY A 280 -14.89 16.20 -29.26
N LYS A 281 -16.17 15.90 -29.02
CA LYS A 281 -16.71 14.56 -28.78
C LYS A 281 -16.55 13.67 -30.03
N ASP A 282 -15.64 12.70 -29.99
CA ASP A 282 -15.59 11.61 -30.97
C ASP A 282 -16.66 10.57 -30.64
N ASP A 283 -17.58 10.33 -31.59
CA ASP A 283 -18.75 9.46 -31.42
C ASP A 283 -18.36 7.98 -31.23
N ILE A 284 -17.20 7.56 -31.77
CA ILE A 284 -16.66 6.20 -31.57
C ILE A 284 -16.15 6.04 -30.13
N PHE A 285 -15.46 7.07 -29.63
CA PHE A 285 -14.93 7.08 -28.27
C PHE A 285 -16.04 7.12 -27.21
N LEU A 286 -17.10 7.91 -27.43
CA LEU A 286 -18.28 7.91 -26.54
C LEU A 286 -18.97 6.55 -26.46
N LYS A 287 -19.07 5.82 -27.59
CA LYS A 287 -19.62 4.45 -27.61
C LYS A 287 -18.75 3.46 -26.85
N LEU A 288 -17.42 3.59 -26.95
CA LEU A 288 -16.49 2.74 -26.20
C LEU A 288 -16.60 3.01 -24.70
N ILE A 289 -16.60 4.28 -24.29
CA ILE A 289 -16.76 4.68 -22.88
C ILE A 289 -18.06 4.13 -22.28
N LYS A 290 -19.18 4.22 -23.01
CA LYS A 290 -20.47 3.64 -22.58
C LYS A 290 -20.40 2.14 -22.28
N LYS A 291 -19.54 1.39 -22.98
CA LYS A 291 -19.39 -0.07 -22.77
C LYS A 291 -18.50 -0.42 -21.59
N VAL A 292 -17.46 0.38 -21.36
CA VAL A 292 -16.36 0.06 -20.43
C VAL A 292 -16.47 0.74 -19.07
N VAL A 293 -17.31 1.77 -18.94
CA VAL A 293 -17.55 2.51 -17.70
C VAL A 293 -18.87 2.04 -17.06
N PRO A 294 -18.85 1.48 -15.84
CA PRO A 294 -20.03 0.88 -15.20
C PRO A 294 -21.23 1.81 -14.94
N LYS A 295 -21.08 3.14 -15.09
CA LYS A 295 -22.10 4.15 -14.73
C LYS A 295 -22.22 5.32 -15.73
N TYR A 296 -21.83 5.14 -17.00
CA TYR A 296 -21.83 6.28 -17.93
C TYR A 296 -23.24 6.81 -18.27
N GLU A 297 -24.31 6.02 -18.06
CA GLU A 297 -25.68 6.42 -18.39
C GLU A 297 -26.23 7.55 -17.51
N ASP A 298 -25.71 7.76 -16.30
CA ASP A 298 -26.18 8.79 -15.36
C ASP A 298 -25.48 10.17 -15.52
N LEU A 299 -24.45 10.27 -16.37
CA LEU A 299 -23.66 11.49 -16.55
C LEU A 299 -24.01 12.29 -17.83
N SER A 300 -24.91 11.78 -18.67
CA SER A 300 -25.41 12.50 -19.85
C SER A 300 -26.60 13.41 -19.59
N SER A 301 -27.01 13.58 -18.32
CA SER A 301 -28.18 14.35 -17.88
C SER A 301 -27.84 15.63 -17.09
N CYS A 302 -26.58 16.09 -17.09
CA CYS A 302 -26.17 17.42 -16.61
C CYS A 302 -25.52 18.24 -17.73
#